data_AF-A0A1J4TTS7-F1
#
_entry.id   AF-A0A1J4TTS7-F1
#
_cell.length_a   1.000
_cell.length_b   1.000
_cell.length_c   1.000
_cell.angle_alpha   90.00
_cell.angle_beta   90.00
_cell.angle_gamma   90.00
#
_symmetry.space_group_name_H-M   'P 1'
#
loop_
_entity.id
_entity.type
_entity.pdbx_description
1 polymer ?
#
loop_
_entity_poly.entity_id
_entity_poly.type
_entity_poly.pdbx_seq_one_letter_code
_entity_poly.pdbx_strand_id
1 'polypeptide(L)'
;MVDLLQNARVNFPFSKKVKTSDTNLNYSLSSFKSRKIWVKRGDVHAIHREDVSPVYSDEELLNLLKEFSNRGIEYAILQEHLDGDVIKFYSVKDASFFYWYYLNGINHTKFELDKLKEYADVSAEKLELTIYGGDAIVSAEGEISIIDINDWPSFAPIRDEASKIIANTIYKKAINYSNLITHEGKTYVNYSR
;
A
#
# COMPACT_ATOMS: atom_id res chain seq x y z
N MET A 1 9.24 -0.25 -0.91
CA MET A 1 7.99 -0.86 -0.40
C MET A 1 8.12 -2.37 -0.23
N VAL A 2 8.26 -3.16 -1.29
CA VAL A 2 8.30 -4.64 -1.23
C VAL A 2 9.28 -5.18 -0.18
N ASP A 3 10.55 -4.78 -0.24
CA ASP A 3 11.56 -5.27 0.71
C ASP A 3 11.25 -4.85 2.16
N LEU A 4 10.63 -3.68 2.36
CA LEU A 4 10.28 -3.19 3.69
C LEU A 4 9.13 -3.98 4.29
N LEU A 5 8.10 -4.29 3.50
CA LEU A 5 6.90 -4.99 3.96
C LEU A 5 7.14 -6.50 4.13
N GLN A 6 7.91 -7.14 3.23
CA GLN A 6 8.25 -8.57 3.38
C GLN A 6 9.13 -8.86 4.60
N ASN A 7 9.90 -7.87 5.05
CA ASN A 7 10.72 -7.98 6.26
C ASN A 7 10.05 -7.35 7.49
N ALA A 8 8.81 -6.89 7.36
CA ALA A 8 8.02 -6.39 8.48
C ALA A 8 7.34 -7.56 9.21
N ARG A 9 6.79 -7.29 10.40
CA ARG A 9 5.90 -8.22 11.11
C ARG A 9 4.49 -8.17 10.54
N VAL A 10 4.38 -8.25 9.22
CA VAL A 10 3.13 -8.16 8.46
C VAL A 10 3.12 -9.31 7.48
N ASN A 11 1.98 -9.99 7.36
CA ASN A 11 1.83 -10.99 6.33
C ASN A 11 1.69 -10.29 4.96
N PHE A 12 2.66 -10.50 4.08
CA PHE A 12 2.73 -9.88 2.76
C PHE A 12 3.12 -10.96 1.74
N PRO A 13 2.40 -11.08 0.60
CA PRO A 13 2.68 -12.12 -0.38
C PRO A 13 4.08 -11.95 -0.97
N PHE A 14 4.71 -13.08 -1.30
CA PHE A 14 6.00 -13.05 -1.96
C PHE A 14 5.93 -12.20 -3.22
N SER A 15 6.83 -11.23 -3.30
CA SER A 15 6.89 -10.20 -4.31
C SER A 15 8.33 -9.96 -4.72
N LYS A 16 8.53 -9.69 -6.01
CA LYS A 16 9.85 -9.46 -6.59
C LYS A 16 9.80 -8.21 -7.46
N LYS A 17 10.69 -7.25 -7.16
CA LYS A 17 10.94 -6.12 -8.04
C LYS A 17 11.81 -6.59 -9.21
N VAL A 18 11.37 -6.29 -10.43
CA VAL A 18 12.07 -6.66 -11.67
C VAL A 18 12.22 -5.43 -12.56
N LYS A 19 13.28 -5.40 -13.37
CA LYS A 19 13.46 -4.37 -14.39
C LYS A 19 12.69 -4.79 -15.64
N THR A 20 11.85 -3.91 -16.18
CA THR A 20 10.96 -4.22 -17.32
C THR A 20 11.72 -4.41 -18.63
N SER A 21 12.88 -3.75 -18.76
CA SER A 21 13.75 -3.82 -19.94
C SER A 21 14.73 -5.00 -19.92
N ASP A 22 14.80 -5.77 -18.84
CA ASP A 22 15.69 -6.92 -18.77
C ASP A 22 15.15 -7.99 -19.71
N THR A 23 15.89 -8.35 -20.76
CA THR A 23 15.51 -9.35 -21.76
C THR A 23 16.00 -10.75 -21.40
N ASN A 24 16.88 -10.90 -20.40
CA ASN A 24 17.43 -12.18 -19.96
C ASN A 24 16.50 -12.87 -18.94
N LEU A 25 15.19 -12.74 -19.14
CA LEU A 25 14.11 -12.96 -18.20
C LEU A 25 14.13 -14.37 -17.60
N ASN A 26 14.97 -14.57 -16.58
CA ASN A 26 14.95 -15.72 -15.70
C ASN A 26 13.76 -15.67 -14.71
N TYR A 27 12.76 -14.82 -14.98
CA TYR A 27 11.52 -14.77 -14.21
C TYR A 27 10.51 -15.68 -14.87
N SER A 28 10.50 -16.93 -14.40
CA SER A 28 9.46 -17.88 -14.73
C SER A 28 8.38 -17.82 -13.66
N LEU A 29 7.12 -17.94 -14.05
CA LEU A 29 5.99 -18.17 -13.15
C LEU A 29 6.25 -19.36 -12.22
N SER A 30 7.07 -20.34 -12.65
CA SER A 30 7.49 -21.47 -11.79
C SER A 30 8.29 -21.07 -10.55
N SER A 31 8.76 -19.82 -10.46
CA SER A 31 9.40 -19.27 -9.27
C SER A 31 8.39 -18.89 -8.17
N PHE A 32 7.09 -18.89 -8.48
CA PHE A 32 5.99 -18.60 -7.57
C PHE A 32 5.21 -19.89 -7.29
N LYS A 33 4.55 -19.99 -6.13
CA LYS A 33 3.75 -21.19 -5.82
C LYS A 33 2.40 -21.14 -6.53
N SER A 34 1.88 -19.95 -6.77
CA SER A 34 0.64 -19.74 -7.51
C SER A 34 0.80 -19.82 -9.01
N ARG A 35 -0.20 -20.39 -9.70
CA ARG A 35 -0.33 -20.40 -11.17
C ARG A 35 -0.79 -19.06 -11.74
N LYS A 36 -1.06 -18.09 -10.87
CA LYS A 36 -1.41 -16.72 -11.21
C LYS A 36 -0.53 -15.78 -10.39
N ILE A 37 0.03 -14.77 -11.05
CA ILE A 37 0.72 -13.69 -10.36
C ILE A 37 0.16 -12.35 -10.82
N TRP A 38 0.34 -11.33 -10.00
CA TRP A 38 0.04 -9.95 -10.32
C TRP A 38 1.30 -9.24 -10.78
N VAL A 39 1.25 -8.59 -11.94
CA VAL A 39 2.28 -7.68 -12.42
C VAL A 39 1.79 -6.27 -12.16
N LYS A 40 2.48 -5.56 -11.28
CA LYS A 40 2.17 -4.19 -10.89
C LYS A 40 3.25 -3.24 -11.37
N ARG A 41 2.87 -2.04 -11.81
CA ARG A 41 3.78 -0.92 -12.06
C ARG A 41 4.56 -0.58 -10.78
N GLY A 42 5.85 -0.23 -10.90
CA GLY A 42 6.78 -0.14 -9.76
C GLY A 42 7.35 1.24 -9.41
N ASP A 43 6.92 2.31 -10.06
CA ASP A 43 7.40 3.69 -9.88
C ASP A 43 6.40 4.58 -9.10
N VAL A 44 5.15 4.70 -9.57
CA VAL A 44 4.08 5.56 -9.04
C VAL A 44 2.76 4.80 -8.91
N HIS A 45 1.73 5.42 -8.33
CA HIS A 45 0.37 4.84 -8.29
C HIS A 45 -0.09 4.43 -9.69
N ALA A 46 -0.86 3.33 -9.76
CA ALA A 46 -1.49 2.89 -10.99
C ALA A 46 -2.30 4.03 -11.62
N ILE A 47 -1.94 4.40 -12.86
CA ILE A 47 -2.63 5.43 -13.64
C ILE A 47 -3.73 4.79 -14.48
N HIS A 48 -3.47 3.56 -14.94
CA HIS A 48 -4.37 2.76 -15.77
C HIS A 48 -4.71 1.44 -15.08
N ARG A 49 -5.85 0.83 -15.43
CA ARG A 49 -6.23 -0.49 -14.86
C ARG A 49 -5.19 -1.56 -15.20
N GLU A 50 -4.59 -1.43 -16.37
CA GLU A 50 -3.56 -2.30 -16.94
C GLU A 50 -2.24 -2.24 -16.14
N ASP A 51 -2.04 -1.19 -15.32
CA ASP A 51 -0.87 -1.06 -14.45
C ASP A 51 -0.86 -2.07 -13.29
N VAL A 52 -1.96 -2.82 -13.12
CA VAL A 52 -2.07 -3.99 -12.23
C VAL A 52 -2.82 -5.09 -12.97
N SER A 53 -2.08 -6.04 -13.56
CA SER A 53 -2.67 -7.09 -14.40
C SER A 53 -2.28 -8.48 -13.90
N PRO A 54 -3.22 -9.45 -13.89
CA PRO A 54 -2.90 -10.83 -13.61
C PRO A 54 -2.28 -11.49 -14.85
N VAL A 55 -1.33 -12.39 -14.64
CA VAL A 55 -0.75 -13.24 -15.70
C VAL A 55 -0.73 -14.70 -15.26
N TYR A 56 -0.88 -15.60 -16.23
CA TYR A 56 -1.04 -17.04 -16.05
C TYR A 56 -0.01 -17.87 -16.83
N SER A 57 0.83 -17.22 -17.65
CA SER A 57 1.92 -17.85 -18.39
C SER A 57 3.15 -16.95 -18.46
N ASP A 58 4.31 -17.56 -18.72
CA ASP A 58 5.56 -16.82 -18.94
C ASP A 58 5.42 -15.89 -20.15
N GLU A 59 4.76 -16.33 -21.22
CA GLU A 59 4.52 -15.51 -22.41
C GLU A 59 3.72 -14.23 -22.08
N GLU A 60 2.65 -14.34 -21.29
CA GLU A 60 1.87 -13.18 -20.83
C GLU A 60 2.73 -12.22 -19.99
N LEU A 61 3.53 -12.77 -19.07
CA LEU A 61 4.45 -11.98 -18.24
C LEU A 61 5.45 -11.20 -19.11
N LEU A 62 6.11 -11.86 -20.07
CA LEU A 62 7.09 -11.25 -20.96
C LEU A 62 6.47 -10.13 -21.79
N ASN A 63 5.28 -10.37 -22.36
CA ASN A 63 4.56 -9.40 -23.17
C ASN A 63 4.19 -8.16 -22.34
N LEU A 64 3.70 -8.35 -21.12
CA LEU A 64 3.32 -7.26 -20.24
C LEU A 64 4.52 -6.44 -19.75
N LEU A 65 5.64 -7.08 -19.42
CA LEU A 65 6.87 -6.37 -19.05
C LEU A 65 7.40 -5.52 -20.22
N LYS A 66 7.33 -6.04 -21.45
CA LYS A 66 7.68 -5.28 -22.65
C LYS A 66 6.75 -4.09 -22.88
N GLU A 67 5.45 -4.26 -22.64
CA GLU A 67 4.45 -3.19 -22.70
C GLU A 67 4.80 -2.07 -21.71
N PHE A 68 5.09 -2.42 -20.45
CA PHE A 68 5.55 -1.48 -19.43
C PHE A 68 6.83 -0.75 -19.85
N SER A 69 7.81 -1.49 -20.38
CA SER A 69 9.07 -0.90 -20.85
C SER A 69 8.84 0.10 -22.00
N ASN A 70 7.97 -0.22 -22.96
CA ASN A 70 7.61 0.67 -24.07
C ASN A 70 6.90 1.95 -23.58
N ARG A 71 6.20 1.89 -22.46
CA ARG A 71 5.58 3.04 -21.78
C ARG A 71 6.53 3.83 -20.88
N GLY A 72 7.81 3.44 -20.83
CA GLY A 72 8.83 4.10 -20.00
C GLY A 72 8.76 3.73 -18.52
N ILE A 73 8.04 2.67 -18.15
CA ILE A 73 7.99 2.15 -16.77
C ILE A 73 9.23 1.30 -16.56
N GLU A 74 10.17 1.76 -15.72
CA GLU A 74 11.47 1.07 -15.55
C GLU A 74 11.38 -0.23 -14.73
N TYR A 75 10.48 -0.28 -13.75
CA TYR A 75 10.35 -1.40 -12.83
C TYR A 75 8.91 -1.90 -12.72
N ALA A 76 8.78 -3.21 -12.55
CA ALA A 76 7.53 -3.87 -12.19
C ALA A 76 7.69 -4.66 -10.89
N ILE A 77 6.60 -4.88 -10.18
CA ILE A 77 6.50 -5.78 -9.05
C ILE A 77 5.71 -7.01 -9.50
N LEU A 78 6.34 -8.18 -9.41
CA LEU A 78 5.69 -9.47 -9.57
C LEU A 78 5.25 -9.94 -8.19
N GLN A 79 3.96 -10.09 -7.94
CA GLN A 79 3.40 -10.45 -6.63
C GLN A 79 2.58 -11.73 -6.74
N GLU A 80 2.81 -12.66 -5.82
CA GLU A 80 2.06 -13.90 -5.73
C GLU A 80 0.57 -13.63 -5.51
N HIS A 81 -0.29 -14.34 -6.25
CA HIS A 81 -1.73 -14.27 -6.01
C HIS A 81 -2.10 -15.07 -4.76
N LEU A 82 -2.92 -14.45 -3.90
CA LEU A 82 -3.60 -15.11 -2.80
C LEU A 82 -5.11 -15.19 -3.10
N ASP A 83 -5.73 -16.31 -2.70
CA ASP A 83 -7.18 -16.49 -2.76
C ASP A 83 -7.84 -15.91 -1.49
N GLY A 84 -8.99 -15.27 -1.64
CA GLY A 84 -9.75 -14.73 -0.52
C GLY A 84 -10.60 -13.51 -0.87
N ASP A 85 -11.30 -12.98 0.13
CA ASP A 85 -12.06 -11.74 0.01
C ASP A 85 -11.11 -10.54 0.07
N VAL A 86 -11.23 -9.57 -0.85
CA VAL A 86 -10.42 -8.34 -0.77
C VAL A 86 -11.16 -7.34 0.12
N ILE A 87 -10.43 -6.81 1.09
CA ILE A 87 -10.86 -5.71 1.94
C ILE A 87 -10.03 -4.47 1.64
N LYS A 88 -10.66 -3.31 1.73
CA LYS A 88 -10.00 -2.00 1.73
C LYS A 88 -9.98 -1.45 3.14
N PHE A 89 -8.89 -0.79 3.53
CA PHE A 89 -8.77 -0.12 4.82
C PHE A 89 -8.12 1.27 4.69
N TYR A 90 -8.39 2.12 5.67
CA TYR A 90 -8.01 3.52 5.70
C TYR A 90 -7.74 3.95 7.13
N SER A 91 -6.70 4.74 7.33
CA SER A 91 -6.30 5.19 8.65
C SER A 91 -5.48 6.47 8.58
N VAL A 92 -5.38 7.14 9.72
CA VAL A 92 -4.52 8.29 9.92
C VAL A 92 -3.72 8.03 11.20
N LYS A 93 -2.39 8.03 11.08
CA LYS A 93 -1.48 7.80 12.20
C LYS A 93 -1.79 8.76 13.35
N ASP A 94 -1.79 8.21 14.56
CA ASP A 94 -2.09 8.91 15.82
C ASP A 94 -3.51 9.48 15.93
N ALA A 95 -4.42 9.13 15.00
CA ALA A 95 -5.84 9.40 15.11
C ALA A 95 -6.58 8.15 15.60
N SER A 96 -7.66 8.35 16.36
CA SER A 96 -8.60 7.27 16.71
C SER A 96 -9.53 6.97 15.53
N PHE A 97 -8.96 6.59 14.38
CA PHE A 97 -9.68 6.38 13.13
C PHE A 97 -9.13 5.17 12.39
N PHE A 98 -10.00 4.20 12.12
CA PHE A 98 -9.71 3.07 11.27
C PHE A 98 -11.00 2.65 10.57
N TYR A 99 -11.05 2.81 9.24
CA TYR A 99 -12.21 2.47 8.43
C TYR A 99 -11.86 1.35 7.46
N TRP A 100 -12.75 0.39 7.27
CA TRP A 100 -12.54 -0.71 6.35
C TRP A 100 -13.86 -1.25 5.79
N TYR A 101 -13.79 -1.94 4.64
CA TYR A 101 -14.93 -2.64 4.05
C TYR A 101 -14.47 -3.73 3.07
N TYR A 102 -15.34 -4.71 2.79
CA TYR A 102 -15.12 -5.68 1.71
C TYR A 102 -15.34 -5.03 0.35
N LEU A 103 -14.33 -5.06 -0.52
CA LEU A 103 -14.42 -4.58 -1.89
C LEU A 103 -15.15 -5.59 -2.78
N ASN A 104 -14.79 -6.87 -2.64
CA ASN A 104 -15.39 -8.01 -3.31
C ASN A 104 -15.43 -9.18 -2.31
N GLY A 105 -16.55 -9.27 -1.59
CA GLY A 105 -16.81 -10.38 -0.67
C GLY A 105 -17.80 -11.34 -1.30
N ILE A 106 -17.35 -12.50 -1.76
CA ILE A 106 -18.29 -13.59 -2.10
C ILE A 106 -18.70 -14.28 -0.80
N ASN A 107 -17.75 -14.40 0.14
CA ASN A 107 -17.92 -15.19 1.36
C ASN A 107 -18.07 -14.32 2.62
N HIS A 108 -17.63 -13.06 2.59
CA HIS A 108 -17.56 -12.17 3.76
C HIS A 108 -16.91 -12.87 4.96
N THR A 109 -15.75 -13.46 4.70
CA THR A 109 -15.03 -14.32 5.65
C THR A 109 -14.65 -13.55 6.88
N LYS A 110 -15.00 -14.07 8.06
CA LYS A 110 -14.67 -13.42 9.34
C LYS A 110 -13.17 -13.41 9.57
N PHE A 111 -12.68 -12.33 10.15
CA PHE A 111 -11.28 -12.14 10.52
C PHE A 111 -11.17 -11.30 11.79
N GLU A 112 -9.96 -11.24 12.37
CA GLU A 112 -9.67 -10.44 13.54
C GLU A 112 -9.37 -8.97 13.15
N LEU A 113 -10.29 -8.06 13.46
CA LEU A 113 -10.14 -6.64 13.09
C LEU A 113 -8.91 -5.98 13.72
N ASP A 114 -8.58 -6.32 14.97
CA ASP A 114 -7.40 -5.77 15.64
C ASP A 114 -6.10 -6.17 14.93
N LYS A 115 -6.05 -7.39 14.37
CA LYS A 115 -4.91 -7.88 13.58
C LYS A 115 -4.79 -7.14 12.23
N LEU A 116 -5.90 -6.84 11.57
CA LEU A 116 -5.89 -6.00 10.36
C LEU A 116 -5.32 -4.61 10.67
N LYS A 117 -5.79 -4.00 11.77
CA LYS A 117 -5.32 -2.69 12.19
C LYS A 117 -3.83 -2.72 12.54
N GLU A 118 -3.38 -3.72 13.29
CA GLU A 118 -1.96 -3.91 13.61
C GLU A 118 -1.11 -3.99 12.33
N TYR A 119 -1.50 -4.81 11.35
CA TYR A 119 -0.78 -4.93 10.09
C TYR A 119 -0.75 -3.64 9.29
N ALA A 120 -1.85 -2.89 9.29
CA ALA A 120 -1.93 -1.59 8.65
C ALA A 120 -1.00 -0.57 9.34
N ASP A 121 -0.99 -0.52 10.66
CA ASP A 121 -0.15 0.38 11.47
C ASP A 121 1.34 0.04 11.31
N VAL A 122 1.72 -1.23 11.39
CA VAL A 122 3.12 -1.67 11.18
C VAL A 122 3.59 -1.35 9.75
N SER A 123 2.72 -1.52 8.76
CA SER A 123 3.03 -1.15 7.37
C SER A 123 3.25 0.34 7.22
N ALA A 124 2.37 1.16 7.81
CA ALA A 124 2.48 2.61 7.79
C ALA A 124 3.74 3.10 8.52
N GLU A 125 4.10 2.48 9.66
CA GLU A 125 5.34 2.81 10.38
C GLU A 125 6.57 2.53 9.53
N LYS A 126 6.65 1.35 8.89
CA LYS A 126 7.78 0.96 8.03
C LYS A 126 7.93 1.82 6.78
N LEU A 127 6.83 2.41 6.31
CA LEU A 127 6.80 3.29 5.15
C LEU A 127 6.77 4.78 5.53
N GLU A 128 6.86 5.10 6.83
CA GLU A 128 6.81 6.46 7.38
C GLU A 128 5.56 7.26 6.99
N LEU A 129 4.43 6.56 6.84
CA LEU A 129 3.17 7.15 6.40
C LEU A 129 2.38 7.73 7.56
N THR A 130 1.72 8.85 7.31
CA THR A 130 0.79 9.48 8.26
C THR A 130 -0.65 9.32 7.83
N ILE A 131 -0.94 9.46 6.54
CA ILE A 131 -2.27 9.30 5.97
C ILE A 131 -2.14 8.16 4.98
N TYR A 132 -2.83 7.06 5.27
CA TYR A 132 -2.58 5.82 4.57
C TYR A 132 -3.85 4.97 4.46
N GLY A 133 -3.78 4.02 3.55
CA GLY A 133 -4.78 2.98 3.38
C GLY A 133 -4.22 1.92 2.46
N GLY A 134 -5.02 0.93 2.15
CA GLY A 134 -4.52 -0.19 1.37
C GLY A 134 -5.54 -1.28 1.20
N ASP A 135 -5.07 -2.34 0.59
CA ASP A 135 -5.85 -3.51 0.25
C ASP A 135 -5.24 -4.72 0.96
N ALA A 136 -6.10 -5.57 1.52
CA ALA A 136 -5.71 -6.83 2.10
C ALA A 136 -6.61 -7.96 1.60
N ILE A 137 -6.10 -9.18 1.64
CA ILE A 137 -6.84 -10.40 1.33
C ILE A 137 -7.11 -11.14 2.64
N VAL A 138 -8.34 -11.62 2.80
CA VAL A 138 -8.75 -12.52 3.89
C VAL A 138 -8.97 -13.92 3.30
N SER A 139 -8.13 -14.88 3.69
CA SER A 139 -8.27 -16.28 3.23
C SER A 139 -9.55 -16.92 3.78
N ALA A 140 -9.90 -18.11 3.29
CA ALA A 140 -11.07 -18.86 3.78
C ALA A 140 -10.98 -19.20 5.29
N GLU A 141 -9.76 -19.26 5.83
CA GLU A 141 -9.46 -19.51 7.24
C GLU A 141 -9.46 -18.22 8.09
N GLY A 142 -9.66 -17.05 7.47
CA GLY A 142 -9.63 -15.76 8.14
C GLY A 142 -8.23 -15.15 8.29
N GLU A 143 -7.21 -15.71 7.64
CA GLU A 143 -5.86 -15.14 7.65
C GLU A 143 -5.78 -13.91 6.78
N ILE A 144 -5.14 -12.87 7.32
CA ILE A 144 -5.04 -11.54 6.68
C ILE A 144 -3.68 -11.42 6.03
N SER A 145 -3.65 -10.96 4.78
CA SER A 145 -2.43 -10.60 4.06
C SER A 145 -2.56 -9.20 3.47
N ILE A 146 -1.68 -8.27 3.85
CA ILE A 146 -1.59 -6.96 3.18
C ILE A 146 -1.05 -7.21 1.77
N ILE A 147 -1.72 -6.66 0.75
CA ILE A 147 -1.30 -6.81 -0.65
C ILE A 147 -0.90 -5.49 -1.29
N ASP A 148 -1.36 -4.37 -0.73
CA ASP A 148 -1.06 -3.02 -1.20
C ASP A 148 -1.18 -1.99 -0.08
N ILE A 149 -0.34 -0.95 -0.13
CA ILE A 149 -0.37 0.20 0.78
C ILE A 149 -0.18 1.47 -0.04
N ASN A 150 -1.01 2.47 0.21
CA ASN A 150 -0.97 3.77 -0.46
C ASN A 150 -0.81 4.89 0.56
N ASP A 151 0.06 5.84 0.25
CA ASP A 151 -0.01 7.18 0.82
C ASP A 151 -1.16 7.95 0.16
N TRP A 152 -1.90 8.73 0.95
CA TRP A 152 -3.03 9.53 0.44
C TRP A 152 -4.05 8.75 -0.41
N PRO A 153 -4.60 7.64 0.10
CA PRO A 153 -5.60 6.87 -0.64
C PRO A 153 -6.87 7.70 -0.88
N SER A 154 -7.69 7.25 -1.83
CA SER A 154 -9.02 7.84 -2.01
C SER A 154 -9.95 7.46 -0.86
N PHE A 155 -10.18 8.39 0.08
CA PHE A 155 -11.15 8.25 1.17
C PHE A 155 -12.62 8.43 0.72
N ALA A 156 -12.92 8.29 -0.58
CA ALA A 156 -14.25 8.53 -1.14
C ALA A 156 -15.42 7.89 -0.34
N PRO A 157 -15.33 6.64 0.16
CA PRO A 157 -16.41 6.02 0.95
C PRO A 157 -16.69 6.68 2.31
N ILE A 158 -15.72 7.41 2.87
CA ILE A 158 -15.77 7.96 4.23
C ILE A 158 -15.29 9.43 4.27
N ARG A 159 -15.44 10.14 3.14
CA ARG A 159 -14.80 11.44 2.89
C ARG A 159 -15.12 12.52 3.94
N ASP A 160 -16.36 12.55 4.43
CA ASP A 160 -16.84 13.64 5.29
C ASP A 160 -16.23 13.54 6.70
N GLU A 161 -16.01 12.32 7.17
CA GLU A 161 -15.33 12.06 8.45
C GLU A 161 -13.81 12.14 8.28
N ALA A 162 -13.27 11.45 7.27
CA ALA A 162 -11.84 11.44 7.01
C ALA A 162 -11.27 12.84 6.76
N SER A 163 -11.98 13.71 6.03
CA SER A 163 -11.53 15.09 5.77
C SER A 163 -11.28 15.89 7.05
N LYS A 164 -12.15 15.77 8.06
CA LYS A 164 -12.01 16.46 9.35
C LYS A 164 -10.79 15.97 10.11
N ILE A 165 -10.60 14.64 10.13
CA ILE A 165 -9.47 14.00 10.81
C ILE A 165 -8.16 14.39 10.13
N ILE A 166 -8.10 14.28 8.80
CA ILE A 166 -6.93 14.66 7.99
C ILE A 166 -6.59 16.13 8.19
N ALA A 167 -7.57 17.04 8.11
CA ALA A 167 -7.35 18.47 8.32
C ALA A 167 -6.76 18.76 9.70
N ASN A 168 -7.29 18.14 10.76
CA ASN A 168 -6.76 18.28 12.12
C ASN A 168 -5.33 17.73 12.25
N THR A 169 -5.03 16.58 11.63
CA THR A 169 -3.68 16.00 11.63
C THR A 169 -2.68 16.89 10.92
N ILE A 170 -3.03 17.45 9.75
CA ILE A 170 -2.18 18.40 9.03
C ILE A 170 -1.96 19.67 9.85
N TYR A 171 -3.01 20.21 10.46
CA TYR A 171 -2.93 21.41 11.29
C TYR A 171 -1.96 21.23 12.47
N LYS A 172 -2.08 20.11 13.21
CA LYS A 172 -1.17 19.77 14.31
C LYS A 172 0.28 19.64 13.83
N LYS A 173 0.51 18.99 12.69
CA LYS A 173 1.84 18.88 12.09
C LYS A 173 2.42 20.25 11.72
N ALA A 174 1.61 21.13 11.14
CA ALA A 174 2.03 22.49 10.79
C ALA A 174 2.46 23.29 12.03
N ILE A 175 1.67 23.26 13.10
CA ILE A 175 2.04 23.91 14.38
C ILE A 175 3.35 23.35 14.93
N ASN A 176 3.48 22.03 14.99
CA ASN A 176 4.69 21.39 15.52
C ASN A 176 5.93 21.78 14.72
N TYR A 177 5.82 21.82 13.39
CA TYR A 177 6.89 22.25 12.51
C TYR A 177 7.27 23.73 12.73
N SER A 178 6.29 24.63 12.84
CA SER A 178 6.54 26.04 13.16
C SER A 178 7.24 26.21 14.51
N ASN A 179 6.83 25.46 15.53
CA ASN A 179 7.44 25.51 16.85
C ASN A 179 8.91 25.00 16.83
N LEU A 180 9.19 23.94 16.06
CA LEU A 180 10.56 23.44 15.87
C LEU A 180 11.45 24.50 15.22
N ILE A 181 10.98 25.18 14.17
CA ILE A 181 11.72 26.28 13.54
C ILE A 181 12.01 27.41 14.53
N THR A 182 11.04 27.80 15.37
CA THR A 182 11.26 28.85 16.39
C THR A 182 12.24 28.45 17.49
N HIS A 183 12.44 27.14 17.72
CA HIS A 183 13.40 26.63 18.69
C HIS A 183 14.81 26.43 18.09
N GLU A 184 14.93 26.00 16.83
CA GLU A 184 16.21 25.85 16.14
C GLU A 184 16.78 27.20 15.66
N GLY A 185 15.92 28.12 15.25
CA GLY A 185 16.25 29.53 15.08
C GLY A 185 15.74 30.30 16.29
N LYS A 186 16.57 30.48 17.33
CA LYS A 186 16.23 31.33 18.51
C LYS A 186 15.51 32.60 18.06
N THR A 187 14.19 32.62 18.19
CA THR A 187 13.43 33.86 18.04
C THR A 187 12.84 34.21 19.40
N TYR A 188 13.65 34.90 20.19
CA TYR A 188 13.12 35.76 21.25
C TYR A 188 12.38 36.89 20.55
N VAL A 189 11.05 36.86 20.59
CA VAL A 189 10.27 38.09 20.51
C VAL A 189 9.36 38.11 21.73
N ASN A 190 9.90 38.69 22.80
CA ASN A 190 9.09 39.23 23.87
C ASN A 190 8.20 40.32 23.27
N TYR A 191 6.89 40.11 23.26
CA TYR A 191 5.96 41.23 23.41
C TYR A 191 5.32 41.14 24.78
N SER A 192 6.00 41.76 25.74
CA SER A 192 5.35 42.33 26.91
C SER A 192 4.59 43.57 26.47
N ARG A 193 3.25 43.51 26.52
CA ARG A 193 2.37 44.50 27.14
C ARG A 193 0.92 44.04 27.09
#